data_AF-Q8GY21-F1
#
_entry.id   AF-Q8GY21-F1
#
_cell.length_a   1.000
_cell.length_b   1.000
_cell.length_c   1.000
_cell.angle_alpha   90.00
_cell.angle_beta   90.00
_cell.angle_gamma   90.00
#
_symmetry.space_group_name_H-M   'P 1'
#
loop_
_entity.id
_entity.type
_entity.pdbx_description
1 polymer ?
#
loop_
_entity_poly.entity_id
_entity_poly.type
_entity_poly.pdbx_seq_one_letter_code
_entity_poly.pdbx_strand_id
1 'polypeptide(L)'
;MNVSIAFNSMFNAEDSRRYIGGSNTLLEITQKTSLLLHNLLDVAEEFHLAQMNIPNLVQGNFDSPSAEQLHLQISFLDCTNLRKLSVILDVTCLIHGKYPSDVVPCEFRKVSGTKRDGVVSKQLKKEIESTIDDVGVGYPRILRLCRCISKALQSEKR
;
A
#
# COMPACT_ATOMS: atom_id res chain seq x y z
N MET A 1 -8.73 6.87 -5.10
CA MET A 1 -7.72 6.92 -4.03
C MET A 1 -7.66 8.33 -3.46
N ASN A 2 -7.53 8.47 -2.14
CA ASN A 2 -7.46 9.75 -1.41
C ASN A 2 -5.99 10.24 -1.26
N VAL A 3 -5.37 10.61 -2.38
CA VAL A 3 -3.96 11.03 -2.47
C VAL A 3 -3.61 12.21 -1.56
N SER A 4 -4.59 13.06 -1.24
CA SER A 4 -4.41 14.21 -0.34
C SER A 4 -3.95 13.82 1.07
N ILE A 5 -4.32 12.65 1.58
CA ILE A 5 -3.84 12.18 2.89
C ILE A 5 -2.34 11.92 2.83
N ALA A 6 -1.88 11.15 1.83
CA ALA A 6 -0.46 10.87 1.63
C ALA A 6 0.34 12.16 1.43
N PHE A 7 -0.16 13.07 0.59
CA PHE A 7 0.44 14.38 0.38
C PHE A 7 0.63 15.11 1.71
N ASN A 8 -0.44 15.30 2.49
CA ASN A 8 -0.37 16.02 3.77
C ASN A 8 0.60 15.35 4.75
N SER A 9 0.61 14.02 4.86
CA SER A 9 1.53 13.30 5.74
C SER A 9 2.99 13.51 5.35
N MET A 10 3.30 13.49 4.05
CA MET A 10 4.66 13.69 3.54
C MET A 10 5.20 15.09 3.87
N PHE A 11 4.37 16.14 3.75
CA PHE A 11 4.80 17.52 4.05
C PHE A 11 4.78 17.87 5.54
N ASN A 12 3.79 17.38 6.30
CA ASN A 12 3.74 17.60 7.75
C ASN A 12 4.92 16.94 8.48
N ALA A 13 5.39 15.78 7.99
CA ALA A 13 6.59 15.12 8.51
C ALA A 13 7.89 15.89 8.17
N GLU A 14 7.90 16.75 7.15
CA GLU A 14 9.03 17.63 6.88
C GLU A 14 9.07 18.82 7.84
N ASP A 15 7.93 19.43 8.11
CA ASP A 15 7.84 20.61 8.99
C ASP A 15 8.31 20.29 10.41
N SER A 16 8.04 19.08 10.92
CA SER A 16 8.56 18.64 12.21
C SER A 16 10.09 18.49 12.24
N ARG A 17 10.72 18.12 11.10
CA ARG A 17 12.19 17.97 10.99
C ARG A 17 12.93 19.29 10.79
N ARG A 18 12.30 20.30 10.19
CA ARG A 18 12.92 21.62 9.94
C ARG A 18 13.28 22.39 11.21
N TYR A 19 12.65 22.08 12.35
CA TYR A 19 12.98 22.68 13.65
C TYR A 19 14.22 22.08 14.32
N ILE A 20 14.74 20.97 13.82
CA ILE A 20 15.92 20.29 14.39
C ILE A 20 17.16 20.61 13.55
N GLY A 21 17.64 21.86 13.66
CA GLY A 21 19.08 22.19 13.57
C GLY A 21 19.81 22.07 12.23
N GLY A 22 19.14 22.06 11.07
CA GLY A 22 19.81 22.03 9.76
C GLY A 22 19.29 23.11 8.80
N SER A 23 20.16 24.00 8.31
CA SER A 23 19.82 24.93 7.22
C SER A 23 19.85 24.16 5.90
N ASN A 24 18.75 23.48 5.57
CA ASN A 24 18.59 22.91 4.24
C ASN A 24 18.58 24.05 3.21
N THR A 25 19.34 23.92 2.14
CA THR A 25 19.31 24.86 1.03
C THR A 25 17.99 24.75 0.27
N LEU A 26 17.59 25.82 -0.44
CA LEU A 26 16.41 25.78 -1.31
C LEU A 26 16.50 24.63 -2.32
N LEU A 27 17.70 24.37 -2.85
CA LEU A 27 17.96 23.28 -3.79
C LEU A 27 17.62 21.91 -3.18
N GLU A 28 18.08 21.62 -1.96
CA GLU A 28 17.80 20.36 -1.28
C GLU A 28 16.31 20.19 -0.98
N ILE A 29 15.63 21.26 -0.56
CA ILE A 29 14.19 21.25 -0.32
C ILE A 29 13.44 20.93 -1.62
N THR A 30 13.80 21.58 -2.73
CA THR A 30 13.17 21.35 -4.03
C THR A 30 13.41 19.92 -4.52
N GLN A 31 14.65 19.43 -4.45
CA GLN A 31 14.98 18.07 -4.89
C GLN A 31 14.22 17.01 -4.08
N LYS A 32 14.22 17.15 -2.75
CA LYS A 32 13.50 16.25 -1.86
C LYS A 32 12.00 16.28 -2.14
N THR A 33 11.41 17.48 -2.24
CA THR A 33 10.00 17.64 -2.58
C THR A 33 9.64 16.98 -3.91
N SER A 34 10.47 17.17 -4.94
CA SER A 34 10.27 16.55 -6.26
C SER A 34 10.29 15.03 -6.18
N LEU A 35 11.25 14.45 -5.44
CA LEU A 35 11.36 13.01 -5.25
C LEU A 35 10.13 12.43 -4.53
N LEU A 36 9.70 13.10 -3.46
CA LEU A 36 8.50 12.72 -2.69
C LEU A 36 7.26 12.71 -3.60
N LEU A 37 7.03 13.80 -4.36
CA LEU A 37 5.90 13.90 -5.27
C LEU A 37 5.95 12.83 -6.38
N HIS A 38 7.13 12.56 -6.94
CA HIS A 38 7.29 11.54 -7.97
C HIS A 38 6.92 10.15 -7.44
N ASN A 39 7.41 9.78 -6.26
CA ASN A 39 7.08 8.49 -5.64
C ASN A 39 5.57 8.35 -5.35
N LEU A 40 4.90 9.45 -4.97
CA LEU A 40 3.45 9.44 -4.77
C LEU A 40 2.69 9.24 -6.08
N LEU A 41 3.16 9.88 -7.16
CA LEU A 41 2.62 9.69 -8.51
C LEU A 41 2.81 8.24 -8.97
N ASP A 42 4.00 7.67 -8.78
CA ASP A 42 4.29 6.27 -9.12
C ASP A 42 3.31 5.31 -8.45
N VAL A 43 3.08 5.45 -7.14
CA VAL A 43 2.11 4.63 -6.41
C VAL A 43 0.69 4.81 -6.94
N ALA A 44 0.30 6.05 -7.27
CA ALA A 44 -1.03 6.34 -7.80
C ALA A 44 -1.25 5.75 -9.19
N GLU A 45 -0.26 5.87 -10.08
CA GLU A 45 -0.29 5.29 -11.42
C GLU A 45 -0.32 3.77 -11.36
N GLU A 46 0.56 3.16 -10.55
CA GLU A 46 0.58 1.72 -10.36
C GLU A 46 -0.75 1.18 -9.83
N PHE A 47 -1.34 1.85 -8.84
CA PHE A 47 -2.62 1.46 -8.30
C PHE A 47 -3.74 1.61 -9.32
N HIS A 48 -3.74 2.69 -10.10
CA HIS A 48 -4.72 2.90 -11.16
C HIS A 48 -4.61 1.82 -12.25
N LEU A 49 -3.39 1.51 -12.70
CA LEU A 49 -3.11 0.41 -13.61
C LEU A 49 -3.56 -0.93 -13.02
N ALA A 50 -3.37 -1.15 -11.72
CA ALA A 50 -3.84 -2.35 -11.05
C ALA A 50 -5.37 -2.45 -11.11
N GLN A 51 -6.09 -1.38 -10.81
CA GLN A 51 -7.56 -1.36 -10.87
C GLN A 51 -8.10 -1.66 -12.27
N MET A 52 -7.44 -1.15 -13.31
CA MET A 52 -7.85 -1.42 -14.70
C MET A 52 -7.65 -2.89 -15.10
N ASN A 53 -6.62 -3.55 -14.57
CA ASN A 53 -6.21 -4.90 -14.99
C ASN A 53 -6.66 -6.02 -14.05
N ILE A 54 -7.13 -5.71 -12.85
CA ILE A 54 -7.45 -6.67 -11.79
C ILE A 54 -8.92 -6.48 -11.40
N PRO A 55 -9.87 -7.24 -11.98
CA PRO A 55 -11.30 -6.98 -11.83
C PRO A 55 -11.81 -7.09 -10.39
N ASN A 56 -11.12 -7.86 -9.54
CA ASN A 56 -11.51 -8.03 -8.15
C ASN A 56 -10.90 -6.99 -7.21
N LEU A 57 -10.04 -6.08 -7.70
CA LEU A 57 -9.49 -4.97 -6.92
C LEU A 57 -10.48 -3.80 -6.94
N VAL A 58 -11.08 -3.47 -5.79
CA VAL A 58 -12.21 -2.52 -5.75
C VAL A 58 -11.87 -1.17 -5.14
N GLN A 59 -10.89 -1.10 -4.25
CA GLN A 59 -10.63 0.12 -3.49
C GLN A 59 -9.16 0.21 -3.08
N GLY A 60 -8.64 1.44 -3.06
CA GLY A 60 -7.33 1.78 -2.51
C GLY A 60 -7.41 3.15 -1.88
N ASN A 61 -7.10 3.24 -0.60
CA ASN A 61 -7.09 4.48 0.17
C ASN A 61 -5.87 4.53 1.09
N PHE A 62 -5.22 5.68 1.12
CA PHE A 62 -4.25 6.02 2.13
C PHE A 62 -4.91 6.29 3.48
N ASP A 63 -4.18 5.94 4.53
CA ASP A 63 -4.44 6.26 5.92
C ASP A 63 -3.13 6.69 6.57
N SER A 64 -3.17 7.63 7.51
CA SER A 64 -1.99 8.12 8.22
C SER A 64 -2.25 8.05 9.72
N PRO A 65 -1.96 6.89 10.35
CA PRO A 65 -2.25 6.67 11.77
C PRO A 65 -1.47 7.62 12.69
N SER A 66 -0.30 8.07 12.25
CA SER A 66 0.56 9.02 12.95
C SER A 66 1.34 9.87 11.94
N ALA A 67 1.97 10.95 12.42
CA ALA A 67 2.71 11.88 11.57
C ALA A 67 3.87 11.23 10.78
N GLU A 68 4.42 10.12 11.28
CA GLU A 68 5.54 9.41 10.65
C GLU A 68 5.11 8.11 9.96
N GLN A 69 3.81 7.80 9.91
CA GLN A 69 3.29 6.58 9.32
C GLN A 69 2.34 6.89 8.18
N LEU A 70 2.52 6.16 7.08
CA LEU A 70 1.60 6.19 5.95
C LEU A 70 1.29 4.76 5.52
N HIS A 71 0.01 4.44 5.52
CA HIS A 71 -0.51 3.16 5.11
C HIS A 71 -1.33 3.30 3.83
N LEU A 72 -1.33 2.26 3.01
CA LEU A 72 -2.21 2.10 1.86
C LEU A 72 -3.10 0.88 2.11
N GLN A 73 -4.37 1.13 2.40
CA GLN A 73 -5.38 0.09 2.50
C GLN A 73 -5.93 -0.23 1.11
N ILE A 74 -5.74 -1.47 0.68
CA ILE A 74 -6.22 -2.03 -0.58
C ILE A 74 -7.32 -3.05 -0.29
N SER A 75 -8.38 -3.07 -1.08
CA SER A 75 -9.47 -4.04 -0.91
C SER A 75 -9.79 -4.82 -2.16
N PHE A 76 -9.98 -6.12 -1.98
CA PHE A 76 -10.37 -7.07 -3.01
C PHE A 76 -11.73 -7.70 -2.68
N LEU A 77 -12.51 -7.98 -3.72
CA LEU A 77 -13.70 -8.83 -3.61
C LEU A 77 -13.36 -10.27 -3.97
N ASP A 78 -13.74 -11.19 -3.12
CA ASP A 78 -13.80 -12.59 -3.48
C ASP A 78 -15.27 -12.95 -3.73
N CYS A 79 -15.64 -12.93 -5.01
CA CYS A 79 -17.00 -13.25 -5.44
C CYS A 79 -17.35 -14.72 -5.25
N THR A 80 -16.36 -15.62 -5.22
CA THR A 80 -16.59 -17.06 -5.00
C THR A 80 -17.05 -17.31 -3.57
N ASN A 81 -16.41 -16.65 -2.60
CA ASN A 81 -16.73 -16.81 -1.18
C ASN A 81 -17.57 -15.66 -0.59
N LEU A 82 -18.06 -14.74 -1.44
CA LEU A 82 -18.85 -13.56 -1.08
C LEU A 82 -18.25 -12.75 0.09
N ARG A 83 -16.95 -12.48 0.03
CA ARG A 83 -16.21 -11.80 1.10
C ARG A 83 -15.34 -10.67 0.56
N LYS A 84 -15.05 -9.68 1.42
CA LYS A 84 -14.11 -8.60 1.11
C LYS A 84 -12.80 -8.81 1.90
N LEU A 85 -11.69 -8.88 1.18
CA LEU A 85 -10.35 -8.87 1.78
C LEU A 85 -9.84 -7.42 1.78
N SER A 86 -9.36 -6.94 2.93
CA SER A 86 -8.58 -5.70 2.99
C SER A 86 -7.15 -6.01 3.42
N VAL A 87 -6.18 -5.44 2.71
CA VAL A 87 -4.75 -5.53 3.00
C VAL A 87 -4.25 -4.12 3.27
N ILE A 88 -3.50 -3.95 4.34
CA ILE A 88 -2.86 -2.69 4.69
C ILE A 88 -1.37 -2.84 4.41
N LEU A 89 -0.88 -2.04 3.47
CA LEU A 89 0.55 -1.93 3.16
C LEU A 89 1.11 -0.73 3.92
N ASP A 90 2.23 -0.89 4.59
CA ASP A 90 3.04 0.24 5.02
C ASP A 90 3.84 0.77 3.84
N VAL A 91 3.54 2.03 3.53
CA VAL A 91 4.14 2.82 2.47
C VAL A 91 4.80 4.07 3.05
N THR A 92 5.20 4.04 4.32
CA THR A 92 5.98 5.08 5.02
C THR A 92 7.29 5.41 4.30
N CYS A 93 7.79 4.48 3.48
CA CYS A 93 8.88 4.74 2.54
C CYS A 93 8.62 5.94 1.61
N LEU A 94 7.36 6.27 1.31
CA LEU A 94 6.96 7.45 0.54
C LEU A 94 7.32 8.74 1.27
N ILE A 95 7.10 8.82 2.60
CA ILE A 95 7.50 9.97 3.44
C ILE A 95 9.02 10.20 3.38
N HIS A 96 9.77 9.12 3.19
CA HIS A 96 11.23 9.13 3.20
C HIS A 96 11.86 9.18 1.81
N GLY A 97 11.07 9.21 0.74
CA GLY A 97 11.59 9.20 -0.64
C GLY A 97 12.25 7.88 -1.05
N LYS A 98 11.93 6.75 -0.38
CA LYS A 98 12.58 5.44 -0.58
C LYS A 98 11.75 4.42 -1.36
N TYR A 99 10.58 4.81 -1.84
CA TYR A 99 9.79 3.96 -2.72
C TYR A 99 10.60 3.63 -3.99
N PRO A 100 10.52 2.39 -4.53
CA PRO A 100 9.69 1.23 -4.16
C PRO A 100 10.35 0.21 -3.22
N SER A 101 11.51 0.51 -2.63
CA SER A 101 12.37 -0.50 -1.98
C SER A 101 11.82 -1.05 -0.66
N ASP A 102 11.04 -0.24 0.07
CA ASP A 102 10.68 -0.51 1.47
C ASP A 102 9.16 -0.67 1.71
N VAL A 103 8.37 -0.99 0.68
CA VAL A 103 6.93 -1.28 0.87
C VAL A 103 6.75 -2.68 1.43
N VAL A 104 6.06 -2.78 2.56
CA VAL A 104 5.80 -4.06 3.25
C VAL A 104 4.33 -4.18 3.65
N PRO A 105 3.73 -5.39 3.64
CA PRO A 105 2.42 -5.59 4.26
C PRO A 105 2.53 -5.46 5.77
N CYS A 106 1.63 -4.71 6.38
CA CYS A 106 1.60 -4.59 7.83
C CYS A 106 0.41 -5.28 8.45
N GLU A 107 -0.75 -5.29 7.79
CA GLU A 107 -1.92 -5.96 8.33
C GLU A 107 -2.81 -6.57 7.25
N PHE A 108 -3.33 -7.76 7.55
CA PHE A 108 -4.39 -8.41 6.80
C PHE A 108 -5.70 -8.28 7.58
N ARG A 109 -6.55 -7.34 7.15
CA ARG A 109 -7.86 -7.12 7.78
C ARG A 109 -8.94 -7.80 6.94
N LYS A 110 -9.48 -8.91 7.41
CA LYS A 110 -10.70 -9.49 6.85
C LYS A 110 -11.89 -8.62 7.25
N VAL A 111 -12.66 -8.13 6.28
CA VAL A 111 -13.88 -7.36 6.54
C VAL A 111 -15.05 -8.07 5.87
N SER A 112 -15.96 -8.59 6.69
CA SER A 112 -17.28 -9.15 6.34
C SER A 112 -17.28 -10.43 5.46
N GLY A 113 -17.69 -11.53 6.08
CA GLY A 113 -18.03 -12.83 5.47
C GLY A 113 -18.60 -13.76 6.55
N THR A 114 -19.58 -14.61 6.19
CA THR A 114 -20.34 -15.41 7.17
C THR A 114 -19.45 -16.31 8.05
N LYS A 115 -19.90 -16.54 9.29
CA LYS A 115 -19.17 -17.06 10.48
C LYS A 115 -18.40 -18.41 10.35
N ARG A 116 -18.27 -19.03 9.17
CA ARG A 116 -17.68 -20.38 8.99
C ARG A 116 -16.18 -20.43 8.66
N ASP A 117 -15.48 -19.30 8.70
CA ASP A 117 -14.29 -19.11 7.83
C ASP A 117 -12.94 -18.92 8.55
N GLY A 118 -12.83 -19.32 9.83
CA GLY A 118 -11.66 -19.01 10.67
C GLY A 118 -10.36 -19.74 10.28
N VAL A 119 -10.43 -21.00 9.84
CA VAL A 119 -9.24 -21.79 9.45
C VAL A 119 -8.80 -21.47 8.02
N VAL A 120 -9.78 -21.38 7.11
CA VAL A 120 -9.56 -21.00 5.70
C VAL A 120 -8.95 -19.60 5.59
N SER A 121 -9.41 -18.66 6.43
CA SER A 121 -8.81 -17.32 6.52
C SER A 121 -7.36 -17.30 6.99
N LYS A 122 -6.92 -18.28 7.79
CA LYS A 122 -5.52 -18.35 8.25
C LYS A 122 -4.60 -18.90 7.18
N GLN A 123 -5.06 -19.90 6.42
CA GLN A 123 -4.29 -20.47 5.32
C GLN A 123 -4.13 -19.45 4.19
N LEU A 124 -5.21 -18.78 3.78
CA LEU A 124 -5.16 -17.71 2.78
C LEU A 124 -4.23 -16.58 3.22
N LYS A 125 -4.28 -16.17 4.49
CA LYS A 125 -3.38 -15.14 5.02
C LYS A 125 -1.92 -15.54 4.85
N LYS A 126 -1.56 -16.78 5.21
CA LYS A 126 -0.19 -17.30 5.03
C LYS A 126 0.24 -17.39 3.56
N GLU A 127 -0.67 -17.81 2.67
CA GLU A 127 -0.40 -17.87 1.23
C GLU A 127 -0.14 -16.47 0.67
N ILE A 128 -0.95 -15.50 1.06
CA ILE A 128 -0.75 -14.11 0.63
C ILE A 128 0.55 -13.53 1.23
N GLU A 129 0.83 -13.75 2.52
CA GLU A 129 2.09 -13.34 3.15
C GLU A 129 3.30 -13.90 2.38
N SER A 130 3.31 -15.21 2.13
CA SER A 130 4.36 -15.86 1.32
C SER A 130 4.47 -15.28 -0.09
N THR A 131 3.34 -15.05 -0.76
CA THR A 131 3.36 -14.52 -2.14
C THR A 131 3.88 -13.09 -2.16
N ILE A 132 3.67 -12.31 -1.11
CA ILE A 132 4.19 -10.94 -1.02
C ILE A 132 5.69 -10.96 -0.74
N ASP A 133 6.18 -11.85 0.11
CA ASP A 133 7.62 -12.01 0.34
C ASP A 133 8.37 -12.33 -0.97
N ASP A 134 7.73 -13.06 -1.87
CA ASP A 134 8.24 -13.35 -3.22
C ASP A 134 8.17 -12.16 -4.20
N VAL A 135 7.31 -11.15 -3.93
CA VAL A 135 7.25 -9.91 -4.71
C VAL A 135 8.44 -9.04 -4.32
N GLY A 136 9.61 -9.39 -4.86
CA GLY A 136 10.86 -8.69 -4.62
C GLY A 136 10.76 -7.18 -4.82
N VAL A 137 11.70 -6.43 -4.25
CA VAL A 137 11.74 -4.97 -4.30
C VAL A 137 11.75 -4.42 -5.75
N GLY A 138 11.35 -3.16 -5.95
CA GLY A 138 11.42 -2.49 -7.26
C GLY A 138 10.08 -2.04 -7.86
N TYR A 139 10.14 -1.17 -8.86
CA TYR A 139 8.97 -0.66 -9.57
C TYR A 139 8.52 -1.69 -10.64
N PRO A 140 7.21 -1.90 -10.89
CA PRO A 140 6.07 -1.36 -10.17
C PRO A 140 5.66 -2.28 -9.01
N ARG A 141 5.86 -1.86 -7.75
CA ARG A 141 5.66 -2.74 -6.59
C ARG A 141 4.20 -2.96 -6.22
N ILE A 142 3.42 -1.88 -6.11
CA ILE A 142 2.00 -1.93 -5.75
C ILE A 142 1.22 -2.75 -6.76
N LEU A 143 1.49 -2.57 -8.05
CA LEU A 143 0.84 -3.35 -9.10
C LEU A 143 1.15 -4.86 -8.97
N ARG A 144 2.41 -5.21 -8.74
CA ARG A 144 2.82 -6.62 -8.57
C ARG A 144 2.19 -7.24 -7.33
N LEU A 145 2.18 -6.53 -6.20
CA LEU A 145 1.51 -6.97 -4.98
C LEU A 145 0.01 -7.21 -5.22
N CYS A 146 -0.68 -6.28 -5.87
CA CYS A 146 -2.09 -6.44 -6.20
C CYS A 146 -2.36 -7.69 -7.06
N ARG A 147 -1.51 -7.95 -8.05
CA ARG A 147 -1.61 -9.16 -8.90
C ARG A 147 -1.42 -10.44 -8.08
N CYS A 148 -0.43 -10.45 -7.19
CA CYS A 148 -0.14 -11.60 -6.34
C CYS A 148 -1.30 -11.90 -5.37
N ILE A 149 -1.82 -10.88 -4.69
CA ILE A 149 -2.97 -11.02 -3.78
C ILE A 149 -4.20 -11.51 -4.56
N SER A 150 -4.46 -10.94 -5.74
CA SER A 150 -5.59 -11.37 -6.57
C SER A 150 -5.47 -12.84 -7.01
N LYS A 151 -4.27 -13.29 -7.39
CA LYS A 151 -4.02 -14.70 -7.74
C LYS A 151 -4.24 -15.64 -6.56
N ALA A 152 -3.71 -15.29 -5.38
CA ALA A 152 -3.90 -16.07 -4.15
C ALA A 152 -5.39 -16.15 -3.73
N LEU A 153 -6.18 -15.10 -4.00
CA LEU A 153 -7.63 -15.17 -3.79
C LEU A 153 -8.34 -16.09 -4.79
N GLN A 154 -7.80 -16.25 -6.00
CA GLN A 154 -8.38 -17.10 -7.04
C GLN A 154 -7.96 -18.57 -6.92
N SER A 155 -6.79 -18.87 -6.32
CA SER A 155 -6.34 -20.25 -6.05
C SER A 155 -7.20 -20.94 -4.99
N GLU A 156 -7.89 -20.19 -4.13
CA GLU A 156 -8.80 -20.73 -3.11
C GLU A 156 -10.16 -21.20 -3.67
N LYS A 157 -10.37 -21.14 -4.99
CA LYS A 157 -11.58 -21.67 -5.64
C LYS A 157 -11.66 -23.18 -5.41
N ARG A 158 -12.56 -23.61 -4.52
CA ARG A 158 -13.04 -24.99 -4.41
C ARG A 158 -14.07 -25.29 -5.47
#